data_AF-A0A7S0EU34-F1
#
_entry.id   AF-A0A7S0EU34-F1
#
_cell.length_a   1.000
_cell.length_b   1.000
_cell.length_c   1.000
_cell.angle_alpha   90.00
_cell.angle_beta   90.00
_cell.angle_gamma   90.00
#
_symmetry.space_group_name_H-M   'P 1'
#
loop_
_entity.id
_entity.type
_entity.pdbx_description
1 polymer ?
#
loop_
_entity_poly.entity_id
_entity_poly.type
_entity_poly.pdbx_seq_one_letter_code
_entity_poly.pdbx_strand_id
1 'polypeptide(L)'
;MGARSAEALAKRAAKRNMTVEEYCKSEQGKGSNGDAASLDAKRQAAEDRQAAAAGAKRARADAPRPRHGDWTCTGCQFQNFASRDECKQCENDAPNKDERERVQAAKKAAKEKTSDPARAWVDSVGKNTVEHIDENRRLRDAYTKDKTTLTDEERTRAEALLARDERKKQKKGQRSPAPGGGAVRQNRDEWRDLRRQQAAA
;
A
#
# COMPACT_ATOMS: atom_id res chain seq x y z
N MET A 1 8.38 -7.37 -51.66
CA MET A 1 8.18 -8.78 -51.24
C MET A 1 9.42 -9.58 -51.65
N GLY A 2 10.42 -9.72 -50.77
CA GLY A 2 11.59 -10.56 -51.08
C GLY A 2 11.19 -12.03 -51.00
N ALA A 3 11.35 -12.78 -52.09
CA ALA A 3 11.10 -14.22 -52.11
C ALA A 3 11.98 -14.89 -51.05
N ARG A 4 11.38 -15.45 -49.99
CA ARG A 4 12.11 -16.22 -48.99
C ARG A 4 12.57 -17.51 -49.66
N SER A 5 13.84 -17.90 -49.47
CA SER A 5 14.38 -19.11 -50.10
C SER A 5 13.55 -20.34 -49.71
N ALA A 6 13.42 -21.29 -50.64
CA ALA A 6 12.67 -22.53 -50.42
C ALA A 6 13.16 -23.29 -49.16
N GLU A 7 14.47 -23.21 -48.89
CA GLU A 7 15.10 -23.80 -47.71
C GLU A 7 14.60 -23.18 -46.39
N ALA A 8 14.41 -21.86 -46.37
CA ALA A 8 13.89 -21.17 -45.18
C ALA A 8 12.42 -21.50 -44.89
N LEU A 9 11.63 -21.77 -45.94
CA LEU A 9 10.24 -22.23 -45.80
C LEU A 9 10.18 -23.69 -45.30
N ALA A 10 11.03 -24.57 -45.85
CA ALA A 10 11.13 -25.97 -45.42
C ALA A 10 11.49 -26.11 -43.93
N LYS A 11 12.48 -25.35 -43.46
CA LYS A 11 12.89 -25.33 -42.04
C LYS A 11 11.76 -24.92 -41.10
N ARG A 12 10.93 -23.95 -41.51
CA ARG A 12 9.81 -23.44 -40.70
C ARG A 12 8.61 -24.38 -40.70
N ALA A 13 8.32 -25.00 -41.83
CA ALA A 13 7.29 -26.02 -41.95
C ALA A 13 7.63 -27.25 -41.10
N ALA A 14 8.86 -27.74 -41.18
CA ALA A 14 9.35 -28.84 -40.35
C ALA A 14 9.28 -28.54 -38.84
N LYS A 15 9.61 -27.32 -38.42
CA LYS A 15 9.48 -26.91 -37.01
C LYS A 15 8.03 -26.98 -36.49
N ARG A 16 7.05 -26.82 -37.37
CA ARG A 16 5.63 -26.93 -37.04
C ARG A 16 5.05 -28.31 -37.40
N ASN A 17 5.92 -29.26 -37.73
CA ASN A 17 5.59 -30.63 -38.12
C ASN A 17 4.49 -30.71 -39.20
N MET A 18 4.59 -29.85 -40.20
CA MET A 18 3.65 -29.75 -41.32
C MET A 18 4.41 -29.62 -42.64
N THR A 19 3.73 -29.86 -43.75
CA THR A 19 4.31 -29.65 -45.08
C THR A 19 4.48 -28.16 -45.39
N VAL A 20 5.35 -27.84 -46.36
CA VAL A 20 5.59 -26.45 -46.78
C VAL A 20 4.32 -25.82 -47.35
N GLU A 21 3.50 -26.60 -48.07
CA GLU A 21 2.22 -26.12 -48.59
C GLU A 21 1.22 -25.81 -47.47
N GLU A 22 1.11 -26.69 -46.48
CA GLU A 22 0.25 -26.47 -45.31
C GLU A 22 0.73 -25.26 -44.50
N TYR A 23 2.04 -25.10 -44.34
CA TYR A 23 2.63 -23.94 -43.68
C TYR A 23 2.29 -22.64 -44.42
N CYS A 24 2.49 -22.59 -45.75
CA CYS A 24 2.17 -21.42 -46.56
C CYS A 24 0.67 -21.08 -46.53
N LYS A 25 -0.22 -22.07 -46.61
CA LYS A 25 -1.68 -21.88 -46.46
C LYS A 25 -2.04 -21.40 -45.05
N SER A 26 -1.38 -21.89 -44.01
CA SER A 26 -1.63 -21.45 -42.63
C SER A 26 -1.29 -19.98 -42.39
N GLU A 27 -0.41 -19.39 -43.21
CA GLU A 27 0.00 -18.00 -43.09
C GLU A 27 -0.81 -17.07 -44.02
N GLN A 28 -1.63 -17.61 -44.93
CA GLN A 28 -2.60 -16.82 -45.70
C GLN A 28 -3.65 -16.23 -44.72
N GLY A 29 -3.73 -14.90 -44.64
CA GLY A 29 -4.68 -14.20 -43.76
C GLY A 29 -4.15 -13.83 -42.37
N LYS A 30 -2.94 -14.27 -41.98
CA LYS A 30 -2.25 -13.72 -40.82
C LYS A 30 -1.57 -12.42 -41.24
N GLY A 31 -2.32 -11.32 -41.18
CA GLY A 31 -1.81 -9.98 -41.39
C GLY A 31 -0.53 -9.76 -40.59
N SER A 32 0.40 -8.98 -41.14
CA SER A 32 1.65 -8.69 -40.46
C SER A 32 1.34 -8.01 -39.11
N ASN A 33 2.10 -8.31 -38.06
CA ASN A 33 1.99 -7.63 -36.76
C ASN A 33 2.48 -6.17 -36.87
N GLY A 34 1.89 -5.37 -37.76
CA GLY A 34 2.33 -4.03 -38.10
C GLY A 34 1.35 -3.21 -38.96
N ASP A 35 0.26 -3.77 -39.48
CA ASP A 35 -0.69 -2.98 -40.28
C ASP A 35 -1.59 -2.11 -39.38
N ALA A 36 -1.70 -0.81 -39.70
CA ALA A 36 -2.35 0.21 -38.85
C ALA A 36 -3.79 -0.17 -38.44
N ALA A 37 -4.57 -0.77 -39.34
CA ALA A 37 -5.93 -1.25 -39.07
C ALA A 37 -5.98 -2.34 -37.98
N SER A 38 -4.94 -3.17 -37.86
CA SER A 38 -4.84 -4.19 -36.81
C SER A 38 -4.53 -3.55 -35.44
N LEU A 39 -3.75 -2.47 -35.43
CA LEU A 39 -3.45 -1.72 -34.22
C LEU A 39 -4.67 -0.94 -33.72
N ASP A 40 -5.45 -0.34 -34.62
CA ASP A 40 -6.69 0.36 -34.28
C ASP A 40 -7.76 -0.60 -33.74
N ALA A 41 -7.94 -1.77 -34.36
CA ALA A 41 -8.84 -2.80 -33.85
C ALA A 41 -8.42 -3.32 -32.45
N LYS A 42 -7.11 -3.46 -32.22
CA LYS A 42 -6.57 -3.83 -30.89
C LYS A 42 -6.78 -2.73 -29.86
N ARG A 43 -6.65 -1.45 -30.26
CA ARG A 43 -6.91 -0.29 -29.39
C ARG A 43 -8.39 -0.22 -29.03
N GLN A 44 -9.29 -0.31 -30.01
CA GLN A 44 -10.74 -0.32 -29.77
C GLN A 44 -11.16 -1.47 -28.84
N ALA A 45 -10.66 -2.68 -29.08
CA ALA A 45 -10.94 -3.83 -28.21
C ALA A 45 -10.40 -3.65 -26.77
N ALA A 46 -9.30 -2.90 -26.60
CA ALA A 46 -8.78 -2.58 -25.27
C ALA A 46 -9.64 -1.51 -24.57
N GLU A 47 -10.10 -0.49 -25.30
CA GLU A 47 -11.01 0.54 -24.82
C GLU A 47 -12.36 -0.06 -24.40
N ASP A 48 -12.93 -0.96 -25.18
CA ASP A 48 -14.19 -1.65 -24.86
C ASP A 48 -14.05 -2.53 -23.60
N ARG A 49 -12.92 -3.23 -23.45
CA ARG A 49 -12.60 -4.00 -22.23
C ARG A 49 -12.44 -3.09 -21.01
N GLN A 50 -11.83 -1.92 -21.17
CA GLN A 50 -11.71 -0.93 -20.09
C GLN A 50 -13.09 -0.35 -19.72
N ALA A 51 -13.94 -0.05 -20.70
CA ALA A 51 -15.30 0.44 -20.49
C ALA A 51 -16.17 -0.60 -19.75
N ALA A 52 -16.11 -1.87 -20.17
CA ALA A 52 -16.81 -2.97 -19.49
C ALA A 52 -16.31 -3.16 -18.04
N ALA A 53 -14.99 -3.06 -17.81
CA ALA A 53 -14.41 -3.13 -16.46
C ALA A 53 -14.83 -1.94 -15.59
N ALA A 54 -14.97 -0.74 -16.15
CA ALA A 54 -15.47 0.43 -15.45
C ALA A 54 -16.96 0.29 -15.08
N GLY A 55 -17.79 -0.25 -15.99
CA GLY A 55 -19.20 -0.55 -15.73
C GLY A 55 -19.37 -1.59 -14.62
N ALA A 56 -18.60 -2.68 -14.64
CA ALA A 56 -18.63 -3.71 -13.61
C ALA A 56 -18.17 -3.22 -12.23
N LYS A 57 -17.23 -2.26 -12.18
CA LYS A 57 -16.80 -1.62 -10.92
C LYS A 57 -17.89 -0.73 -10.31
N ARG A 58 -18.63 0.02 -11.14
CA ARG A 58 -19.76 0.84 -10.69
C ARG A 58 -20.90 -0.03 -10.15
N ALA A 59 -21.27 -1.09 -10.86
CA ALA A 59 -22.31 -2.03 -10.41
C ALA A 59 -21.99 -2.73 -9.07
N ARG A 60 -20.70 -2.92 -8.73
CA ARG A 60 -20.29 -3.49 -7.43
C ARG A 60 -20.32 -2.48 -6.28
N ALA A 61 -20.30 -1.18 -6.56
CA ALA A 61 -20.32 -0.11 -5.56
C ALA A 61 -21.76 0.23 -5.09
N ASP A 62 -22.75 0.08 -5.98
CA ASP A 62 -24.16 0.41 -5.70
C ASP A 62 -24.99 -0.74 -5.08
N ALA A 63 -24.42 -1.93 -4.91
CA ALA A 63 -25.09 -2.99 -4.15
C ALA A 63 -24.97 -2.69 -2.63
N PRO A 64 -26.08 -2.59 -1.87
CA PRO A 64 -26.04 -2.34 -0.43
C PRO A 64 -25.46 -3.57 0.28
N ARG A 65 -24.13 -3.64 0.37
CA ARG A 65 -23.45 -4.55 1.28
C ARG A 65 -23.52 -3.92 2.66
N PRO A 66 -23.94 -4.65 3.71
CA PRO A 66 -23.74 -4.18 5.07
C PRO A 66 -22.26 -3.81 5.23
N ARG A 67 -21.96 -2.60 5.70
CA ARG A 67 -20.56 -2.26 5.98
C ARG A 67 -20.09 -3.17 7.11
N HIS A 68 -18.85 -3.62 7.04
CA HIS A 68 -18.25 -4.46 8.08
C HIS A 68 -18.52 -3.80 9.46
N GLY A 69 -19.14 -4.58 10.35
CA GLY A 69 -19.43 -4.16 11.73
C GLY A 69 -20.82 -3.55 11.97
N ASP A 70 -21.57 -3.18 10.94
CA ASP A 70 -22.97 -2.76 11.12
C ASP A 70 -23.80 -3.94 11.66
N TRP A 71 -24.75 -3.66 12.55
CA TRP A 71 -25.49 -4.70 13.27
C TRP A 71 -27.00 -4.46 13.20
N THR A 72 -27.77 -5.54 13.07
CA THR A 72 -29.22 -5.48 13.07
C THR A 72 -29.73 -5.71 14.48
N CYS A 73 -30.61 -4.82 14.96
CA CYS A 73 -31.21 -4.97 16.28
C CYS A 73 -32.13 -6.20 16.33
N THR A 74 -32.00 -7.02 17.38
CA THR A 74 -32.85 -8.21 17.60
C THR A 74 -34.27 -7.84 18.05
N GLY A 75 -34.46 -6.67 18.65
CA GLY A 75 -35.75 -6.21 19.16
C GLY A 75 -36.66 -5.55 18.11
N CYS A 76 -36.11 -4.72 17.22
CA CYS A 76 -36.91 -3.95 16.24
C CYS A 76 -36.43 -4.08 14.78
N GLN A 77 -35.46 -4.97 14.51
CA GLN A 77 -34.88 -5.23 13.19
C GLN A 77 -34.27 -4.01 12.47
N PHE A 78 -34.08 -2.90 13.19
CA PHE A 78 -33.42 -1.72 12.66
C PHE A 78 -31.91 -1.96 12.47
N GLN A 79 -31.36 -1.51 11.34
CA GLN A 79 -29.93 -1.60 11.05
C GLN A 79 -29.18 -0.43 11.69
N ASN A 80 -28.25 -0.74 12.58
CA ASN A 80 -27.41 0.22 13.30
C ASN A 80 -25.98 0.25 12.77
N PHE A 81 -25.33 1.39 12.93
CA PHE A 81 -23.91 1.55 12.62
C PHE A 81 -23.02 0.82 13.64
N ALA A 82 -21.89 0.29 13.16
CA ALA A 82 -20.89 -0.43 13.98
C ALA A 82 -20.39 0.31 15.25
N SER A 83 -20.44 1.64 15.22
CA SER A 83 -20.02 2.49 16.32
C SER A 83 -21.04 2.58 17.46
N ARG A 84 -22.30 2.16 17.24
CA ARG A 84 -23.35 2.24 18.27
C ARG A 84 -23.32 1.02 19.17
N ASP A 85 -23.47 1.27 20.46
CA ASP A 85 -23.59 0.25 21.49
C ASP A 85 -25.06 -0.08 21.77
N GLU A 86 -25.97 0.81 21.36
CA GLU A 86 -27.42 0.71 21.54
C GLU A 86 -28.16 1.05 20.25
N CYS A 87 -29.33 0.45 20.07
CA CYS A 87 -30.15 0.63 18.89
C CYS A 87 -30.69 2.07 18.82
N LYS A 88 -30.55 2.71 17.66
CA LYS A 88 -31.08 4.07 17.43
C LYS A 88 -32.60 4.17 17.61
N GLN A 89 -33.33 3.08 17.35
CA GLN A 89 -34.79 3.10 17.29
C GLN A 89 -35.47 2.66 18.60
N CYS A 90 -34.89 1.67 19.29
CA CYS A 90 -35.50 1.04 20.47
C CYS A 90 -34.55 0.93 21.66
N GLU A 91 -33.35 1.50 21.57
CA GLU A 91 -32.35 1.59 22.66
C GLU A 91 -31.84 0.24 23.20
N ASN A 92 -32.28 -0.89 22.65
CA ASN A 92 -31.73 -2.20 22.99
C ASN A 92 -30.23 -2.30 22.69
N ASP A 93 -29.51 -3.00 23.56
CA ASP A 93 -28.08 -3.23 23.43
C ASP A 93 -27.70 -3.96 22.14
N ALA A 94 -26.51 -3.62 21.63
CA ALA A 94 -25.88 -4.36 20.55
C ALA A 94 -25.58 -5.79 21.00
N PRO A 95 -25.80 -6.82 20.15
CA PRO A 95 -25.60 -8.22 20.52
C PRO A 95 -24.16 -8.57 20.93
N ASN A 96 -23.19 -7.74 20.55
CA ASN A 96 -21.76 -7.91 20.86
C ASN A 96 -21.20 -6.75 21.69
N LYS A 97 -22.02 -6.06 22.48
CA LYS A 97 -21.59 -4.91 23.30
C LYS A 97 -20.44 -5.30 24.24
N ASP A 98 -20.62 -6.35 25.03
CA ASP A 98 -19.61 -6.81 26.00
C ASP A 98 -18.29 -7.21 25.34
N GLU A 99 -18.36 -7.95 24.23
CA GLU A 99 -17.17 -8.35 23.47
C GLU A 99 -16.44 -7.13 22.89
N ARG A 100 -17.19 -6.16 22.35
CA ARG A 100 -16.62 -4.91 21.83
C ARG A 100 -15.98 -4.10 22.95
N GLU A 101 -16.62 -3.99 24.12
CA GLU A 101 -16.04 -3.32 25.29
C GLU A 101 -14.77 -4.01 25.76
N ARG A 102 -14.74 -5.34 25.84
CA ARG A 102 -13.53 -6.11 26.16
C ARG A 102 -12.41 -5.86 25.16
N VAL A 103 -12.70 -5.92 23.87
CA VAL A 103 -11.71 -5.65 22.80
C VAL A 103 -11.22 -4.20 22.87
N GLN A 104 -12.10 -3.23 23.13
CA GLN A 104 -11.73 -1.83 23.28
C GLN A 104 -10.87 -1.59 24.53
N ALA A 105 -11.23 -2.19 25.67
CA ALA A 105 -10.47 -2.15 26.90
C ALA A 105 -9.09 -2.78 26.72
N ALA A 106 -9.01 -3.94 26.05
CA ALA A 106 -7.74 -4.59 25.71
C ALA A 106 -6.87 -3.70 24.81
N LYS A 107 -7.46 -3.06 23.79
CA LYS A 107 -6.77 -2.08 22.93
C LYS A 107 -6.29 -0.87 23.73
N LYS A 108 -7.09 -0.34 24.65
CA LYS A 108 -6.73 0.78 25.53
C LYS A 108 -5.56 0.39 26.44
N ALA A 109 -5.66 -0.75 27.12
CA ALA A 109 -4.61 -1.28 27.98
C ALA A 109 -3.31 -1.57 27.20
N ALA A 110 -3.40 -2.11 25.98
CA ALA A 110 -2.24 -2.29 25.12
C ALA A 110 -1.62 -0.95 24.70
N LYS A 111 -2.43 0.07 24.39
CA LYS A 111 -1.97 1.43 24.06
C LYS A 111 -1.29 2.10 25.26
N GLU A 112 -1.80 1.90 26.47
CA GLU A 112 -1.25 2.45 27.72
C GLU A 112 0.06 1.74 28.12
N LYS A 113 0.13 0.42 27.99
CA LYS A 113 1.38 -0.33 28.19
C LYS A 113 2.46 0.01 27.15
N THR A 114 2.08 0.50 25.98
CA THR A 114 2.99 0.89 24.90
C THR A 114 3.21 2.39 24.77
N SER A 115 2.57 3.22 25.61
CA SER A 115 2.81 4.66 25.62
C SER A 115 4.19 4.93 26.22
N ASP A 116 5.10 5.33 25.33
CA ASP A 116 6.47 5.76 25.60
C ASP A 116 6.47 6.94 26.61
N PRO A 117 7.20 6.87 27.73
CA PRO A 117 7.35 7.99 28.67
C PRO A 117 7.83 9.28 27.99
N ALA A 118 8.61 9.18 26.92
CA ALA A 118 8.98 10.34 26.11
C ALA A 118 7.78 11.03 25.44
N ARG A 119 6.63 10.36 25.28
CA ARG A 119 5.39 10.99 24.79
C ARG A 119 4.72 11.88 25.83
N ALA A 120 4.91 11.65 27.14
CA ALA A 120 4.30 12.47 28.19
C ALA A 120 4.90 13.89 28.21
N TRP A 121 6.21 14.02 28.06
CA TRP A 121 6.85 15.34 27.88
C TRP A 121 6.41 16.01 26.57
N VAL A 122 6.21 15.23 25.52
CA VAL A 122 5.79 15.76 24.21
C VAL A 122 4.40 16.38 24.24
N ASP A 123 3.54 15.99 25.19
CA ASP A 123 2.22 16.58 25.34
C ASP A 123 2.27 17.99 26.01
N SER A 124 3.41 18.40 26.62
CA SER A 124 3.58 19.75 27.19
C SER A 124 4.18 20.77 26.21
N VAL A 125 5.14 20.36 25.38
CA VAL A 125 5.86 21.24 24.42
C VAL A 125 5.38 21.08 22.97
N GLY A 126 4.51 20.11 22.70
CA GLY A 126 3.97 19.84 21.38
C GLY A 126 4.80 18.84 20.56
N LYS A 127 4.09 18.09 19.70
CA LYS A 127 4.68 17.09 18.81
C LYS A 127 5.39 17.76 17.64
N ASN A 128 6.60 17.28 17.33
CA ASN A 128 7.41 17.70 16.17
C ASN A 128 7.82 19.19 16.14
N THR A 129 7.88 19.86 17.30
CA THR A 129 8.52 21.18 17.41
C THR A 129 10.04 21.06 17.30
N VAL A 130 10.72 22.15 16.94
CA VAL A 130 12.19 22.20 16.89
C VAL A 130 12.78 21.86 18.25
N GLU A 131 12.22 22.45 19.31
CA GLU A 131 12.58 22.18 20.71
C GLU A 131 12.47 20.69 21.07
N HIS A 132 11.38 20.02 20.66
CA HIS A 132 11.23 18.58 20.89
C HIS A 132 12.26 17.74 20.14
N ILE A 133 12.61 18.13 18.92
CA ILE A 133 13.60 17.43 18.11
C ILE A 133 14.98 17.58 18.73
N ASP A 134 15.35 18.81 19.09
CA ASP A 134 16.67 19.14 19.65
C ASP A 134 16.86 18.54 21.04
N GLU A 135 15.84 18.59 21.91
CA GLU A 135 15.90 17.98 23.23
C GLU A 135 16.05 16.46 23.15
N ASN A 136 15.27 15.82 22.27
CA ASN A 136 15.43 14.37 22.04
C ASN A 136 16.81 14.03 21.46
N ARG A 137 17.44 14.93 20.72
CA ARG A 137 18.80 14.75 20.22
C ARG A 137 19.81 14.86 21.36
N ARG A 138 19.72 15.93 22.16
CA ARG A 138 20.55 16.16 23.35
C ARG A 138 20.53 14.95 24.30
N LEU A 139 19.33 14.43 24.61
CA LEU A 139 19.15 13.31 25.51
C LEU A 139 19.81 12.01 25.00
N ARG A 140 19.74 11.73 23.70
CA ARG A 140 20.44 10.57 23.12
C ARG A 140 21.94 10.74 23.20
N ASP A 141 22.44 11.90 22.76
CA ASP A 141 23.87 12.17 22.69
C ASP A 141 24.49 12.13 24.10
N ALA A 142 23.85 12.79 25.07
CA ALA A 142 24.26 12.77 26.48
C ALA A 142 24.25 11.35 27.06
N TYR A 143 23.20 10.56 26.82
CA TYR A 143 23.11 9.18 27.34
C TYR A 143 24.20 8.28 26.76
N THR A 144 24.48 8.40 25.45
CA THR A 144 25.54 7.62 24.79
C THR A 144 26.95 8.04 25.21
N LYS A 145 27.15 9.31 25.57
CA LYS A 145 28.44 9.84 26.00
C LYS A 145 28.72 9.53 27.47
N ASP A 146 27.81 9.90 28.36
CA ASP A 146 27.90 9.64 29.79
C ASP A 146 26.53 9.71 30.46
N LYS A 147 25.95 8.53 30.75
CA LYS A 147 24.64 8.39 31.40
C LYS A 147 24.56 8.99 32.82
N THR A 148 25.70 9.23 33.47
CA THR A 148 25.75 9.73 34.85
C THR A 148 25.51 11.24 34.92
N THR A 149 25.67 11.94 33.79
CA THR A 149 25.42 13.39 33.67
C THR A 149 23.93 13.75 33.57
N LEU A 150 23.06 12.76 33.39
CA LEU A 150 21.61 12.92 33.26
C LEU A 150 20.91 12.68 34.59
N THR A 151 19.89 13.49 34.87
CA THR A 151 18.93 13.22 35.95
C THR A 151 18.21 11.89 35.70
N ASP A 152 17.62 11.29 36.74
CA ASP A 152 16.93 10.00 36.59
C ASP A 152 15.74 10.08 35.61
N GLU A 153 15.05 11.22 35.56
CA GLU A 153 13.97 11.47 34.60
C GLU A 153 14.49 11.57 33.16
N GLU A 154 15.56 12.34 32.94
CA GLU A 154 16.19 12.47 31.63
C GLU A 154 16.80 11.15 31.15
N ARG A 155 17.40 10.38 32.06
CA ARG A 155 17.96 9.06 31.78
C ARG A 155 16.85 8.09 31.34
N THR A 156 15.75 8.05 32.09
CA THR A 156 14.57 7.22 31.74
C THR A 156 14.04 7.60 30.35
N ARG A 157 13.96 8.90 30.06
CA ARG A 157 13.50 9.38 28.75
C ARG A 157 14.48 9.03 27.63
N ALA A 158 15.78 9.15 27.86
CA ALA A 158 16.81 8.76 26.90
C ALA A 158 16.78 7.25 26.60
N GLU A 159 16.63 6.42 27.63
CA GLU A 159 16.47 4.96 27.49
C GLU A 159 15.26 4.60 26.62
N ALA A 160 14.11 5.25 26.86
CA ALA A 160 12.91 5.04 26.06
C ALA A 160 13.10 5.44 24.58
N LEU A 161 13.81 6.55 24.31
CA LEU A 161 14.15 6.99 22.96
C LEU A 161 15.07 5.99 22.24
N LEU A 162 16.09 5.47 22.91
CA LEU A 162 17.01 4.48 22.34
C LEU A 162 16.33 3.13 22.11
N ALA A 163 15.50 2.68 23.05
CA ALA A 163 14.70 1.47 22.88
C ALA A 163 13.76 1.58 21.68
N ARG A 164 13.17 2.76 21.44
CA ARG A 164 12.36 3.03 20.25
C ARG A 164 13.17 2.92 18.96
N ASP A 165 14.39 3.46 18.96
CA ASP A 165 15.26 3.43 17.79
C ASP A 165 15.75 2.01 17.49
N GLU A 166 16.01 1.20 18.53
CA GLU A 166 16.31 -0.23 18.39
C GLU A 166 15.12 -1.01 17.84
N ARG A 167 13.89 -0.79 18.34
CA ARG A 167 12.68 -1.40 17.75
C ARG A 167 12.49 -1.04 16.27
N LYS A 168 12.76 0.21 15.89
CA LYS A 168 12.72 0.65 14.48
C LYS A 168 13.80 -0.04 13.65
N LYS A 169 14.99 -0.23 14.19
CA LYS A 169 16.11 -0.93 13.55
C LYS A 169 15.76 -2.41 13.34
N GLN A 170 15.24 -3.09 14.34
CA GLN A 170 14.76 -4.47 14.26
C GLN A 170 13.66 -4.61 13.20
N LYS A 171 12.65 -3.74 13.22
CA LYS A 171 11.58 -3.75 12.21
C LYS A 171 12.11 -3.49 10.80
N LYS A 172 13.13 -2.65 10.64
CA LYS A 172 13.76 -2.40 9.34
C LYS A 172 14.55 -3.63 8.86
N GLY A 173 15.25 -4.33 9.75
CA GLY A 173 15.95 -5.57 9.43
C GLY A 173 15.01 -6.72 9.06
N GLN A 174 13.82 -6.76 9.67
CA GLN A 174 12.78 -7.76 9.36
C GLN A 174 11.97 -7.46 8.09
N ARG A 175 12.01 -6.22 7.56
CA ARG A 175 11.32 -5.88 6.31
C ARG A 175 12.13 -6.45 5.14
N SER A 176 11.55 -7.40 4.42
CA SER A 176 12.07 -7.82 3.11
C SER A 176 12.26 -6.58 2.21
N PRO A 177 13.35 -6.51 1.44
CA PRO A 177 13.54 -5.42 0.48
C PRO A 177 12.35 -5.40 -0.47
N ALA A 178 11.73 -4.22 -0.64
CA ALA A 178 10.60 -4.07 -1.53
C ALA A 178 11.04 -4.46 -2.96
N PRO A 179 10.32 -5.37 -3.65
CA PRO A 179 10.63 -5.67 -5.05
C PRO A 179 10.51 -4.38 -5.85
N GLY A 180 11.60 -3.96 -6.53
CA GLY A 180 11.62 -2.75 -7.38
C GLY A 180 12.14 -1.46 -6.74
N GLY A 181 12.67 -1.49 -5.50
CA GLY A 181 13.15 -0.27 -4.80
C GLY A 181 14.29 0.51 -5.49
N GLY A 182 15.02 -0.11 -6.43
CA GLY A 182 16.05 0.56 -7.22
C GLY A 182 15.49 1.59 -8.21
N ALA A 183 14.40 1.24 -8.91
CA ALA A 183 13.80 2.10 -9.93
C ALA A 183 13.11 3.34 -9.33
N VAL A 184 12.50 3.21 -8.15
CA VAL A 184 11.82 4.33 -7.46
C VAL A 184 12.83 5.38 -6.94
N ARG A 185 14.05 4.97 -6.56
CA ARG A 185 15.11 5.90 -6.14
C ARG A 185 15.68 6.70 -7.32
N GLN A 186 15.95 6.02 -8.44
CA GLN A 186 16.43 6.66 -9.68
C GLN A 186 15.44 7.73 -10.17
N ASN A 187 14.15 7.39 -10.24
CA ASN A 187 13.10 8.33 -10.64
C ASN A 187 13.03 9.56 -9.71
N ARG A 188 13.19 9.38 -8.39
CA ARG A 188 13.15 10.51 -7.44
C ARG A 188 14.33 11.47 -7.61
N ASP A 189 15.52 10.96 -7.91
CA ASP A 189 16.72 11.78 -8.07
C ASP A 189 16.67 12.51 -9.43
N GLU A 190 16.20 11.86 -10.49
CA GLU A 190 15.88 12.49 -11.78
C GLU A 190 14.88 13.66 -11.63
N TRP A 191 13.80 13.49 -10.86
CA TRP A 191 12.85 14.57 -10.58
C TRP A 191 13.46 15.75 -9.81
N ARG A 192 14.44 15.49 -8.93
CA ARG A 192 15.15 16.57 -8.22
C ARG A 192 16.05 17.35 -9.17
N ASP A 193 16.70 16.66 -10.08
CA ASP A 193 17.59 17.26 -11.07
C ASP A 193 16.80 18.09 -12.10
N LEU A 194 15.68 17.56 -12.60
CA LEU A 194 14.74 18.31 -13.45
C LEU A 194 14.23 19.58 -12.78
N ARG A 195 13.86 19.50 -11.50
CA ARG A 195 13.40 20.69 -10.74
C ARG A 195 14.53 21.71 -10.55
N ARG A 196 15.77 21.26 -10.36
CA ARG A 196 16.94 22.16 -10.28
C ARG A 196 17.22 22.84 -11.62
N GLN A 197 17.12 22.11 -12.72
CA GLN A 197 17.30 22.64 -14.08
C GLN A 197 16.21 23.67 -14.43
N GLN A 198 14.94 23.41 -14.04
CA GLN A 198 13.83 24.34 -14.26
C GLN A 198 13.89 25.60 -13.39
N ALA A 199 14.53 25.55 -12.22
CA ALA A 199 14.70 26.72 -11.35
C ALA A 199 15.92 27.59 -11.72
N ALA A 200 16.78 27.10 -12.61
CA ALA A 200 17.98 27.79 -13.10
C ALA A 200 17.79 28.44 -14.49
N ALA A 201 16.59 28.31 -15.08
CA ALA A 201 16.16 28.95 -16.32
C ALA A 201 15.21 30.10 -16.02
#